data_AF-A0A0C1ZP13-F1
#
_entry.id   AF-A0A0C1ZP13-F1
#
_cell.length_a   1.000
_cell.length_b   1.000
_cell.length_c   1.000
_cell.angle_alpha   90.00
_cell.angle_beta   90.00
_cell.angle_gamma   90.00
#
_symmetry.space_group_name_H-M   'P 1'
#
loop_
_entity.id
_entity.type
_entity.pdbx_description
1 polymer ?
#
loop_
_entity_poly.entity_id
_entity_poly.type
_entity_poly.pdbx_seq_one_letter_code
_entity_poly.pdbx_strand_id
1 'polypeptide(L)'
;MSYPNLIGAGTVVGLVALGTCVSVAPSAHASNNVHPRTPVLWPDAPCIQTVDRSADPSFAFSYEIPSEDTQLSGDEFADSRRHQFIGFCRQWPAGRPPPRYISLYDLERSVAADLELPELLDDPESTLETSEVWSGCWTRITADDDRRPITFEVAALPVIWDTLDPAGVEPGTWLVAGYTWEPPYNLWRRAPWVLRVLDEPAPAEPAQAAVSIADTADYLYGDEVVELPICVHATAGSALSIEWAPSKPELLEWKAIEQLAQIAVEGPDQLVVPFTPPEASLGLTIVLRAVLEQPLGDGYVGHGLDPVIVFGPSDTGDGDGDGDGDGDGDGDGDGDPRATGDTGTGGTSTDGSANEDGAHGAGHCSVHPARGSIYAYLATFGVCASIAMRRRRRQVRTHERQHAPPCSRPPVPGPARHHARCVRLQERRRR
;
A
#
# COMPACT_ATOMS: atom_id res chain seq x y z
N MET A 1 91.97 -2.78 50.06
CA MET A 1 91.37 -3.21 48.78
C MET A 1 89.91 -3.51 49.06
N SER A 2 89.07 -2.47 49.17
CA SER A 2 88.39 -1.74 48.09
C SER A 2 87.01 -2.34 47.81
N TYR A 3 86.02 -1.80 48.51
CA TYR A 3 84.63 -1.59 48.07
C TYR A 3 84.59 -0.41 47.04
N PRO A 4 83.46 -0.03 46.37
CA PRO A 4 82.10 -0.62 46.31
C PRO A 4 81.40 -0.52 44.91
N ASN A 5 80.09 -0.85 44.88
CA ASN A 5 78.98 -0.26 44.08
C ASN A 5 78.85 -0.58 42.58
N LEU A 6 77.69 -1.09 42.16
CA LEU A 6 76.56 -0.25 41.72
C LEU A 6 75.31 -1.08 41.40
N ILE A 7 74.20 -0.65 42.01
CA ILE A 7 72.83 -1.11 41.82
C ILE A 7 72.27 -0.41 40.56
N GLY A 8 71.90 -1.20 39.55
CA GLY A 8 71.17 -0.72 38.38
C GLY A 8 69.70 -1.12 38.48
N ALA A 9 68.86 -0.21 38.97
CA ALA A 9 67.41 -0.33 38.91
C ALA A 9 66.94 -0.04 37.48
N GLY A 10 66.54 -1.08 36.75
CA GLY A 10 65.92 -0.96 35.43
C GLY A 10 64.44 -0.62 35.58
N THR A 11 64.11 0.65 35.40
CA THR A 11 62.74 1.15 35.28
C THR A 11 62.13 0.64 33.96
N VAL A 12 61.27 -0.38 34.02
CA VAL A 12 60.43 -0.77 32.89
C VAL A 12 59.30 0.24 32.77
N VAL A 13 59.44 1.19 31.84
CA VAL A 13 58.38 2.11 31.44
C VAL A 13 57.33 1.30 30.67
N GLY A 14 56.23 0.99 31.35
CA GLY A 14 55.04 0.39 30.75
C GLY A 14 54.39 1.37 29.79
N LEU A 15 54.53 1.12 28.49
CA LEU A 15 53.85 1.84 27.43
C LEU A 15 52.41 1.30 27.34
N VAL A 16 51.50 1.88 28.11
CA VAL A 16 50.06 1.62 27.99
C VAL A 16 49.58 2.31 26.70
N ALA A 17 49.57 1.55 25.61
CA ALA A 17 48.87 1.94 24.40
C ALA A 17 47.36 1.95 24.70
N LEU A 18 46.82 3.11 25.04
CA LEU A 18 45.39 3.39 24.97
C LEU A 18 44.98 3.32 23.50
N GLY A 19 44.66 2.10 23.05
CA GLY A 19 44.02 1.86 21.77
C GLY A 19 42.64 2.48 21.81
N THR A 20 42.53 3.71 21.31
CA THR A 20 41.25 4.35 20.99
C THR A 20 40.60 3.49 19.91
N CYS A 21 39.75 2.55 20.31
CA CYS A 21 38.77 1.96 19.41
C CYS A 21 37.85 3.09 18.98
N VAL A 22 38.20 3.76 17.87
CA VAL A 22 37.25 4.54 17.10
C VAL A 22 36.30 3.53 16.51
N SER A 23 35.30 3.16 17.31
CA SER A 23 34.09 2.50 16.85
C SER A 23 33.44 3.52 15.92
N VAL A 24 33.80 3.47 14.64
CA VAL A 24 33.00 4.09 13.59
C VAL A 24 31.66 3.38 13.72
N ALA A 25 30.72 4.00 14.44
CA ALA A 25 29.36 3.49 14.46
C ALA A 25 28.95 3.46 12.98
N PRO A 26 28.60 2.29 12.41
CA PRO A 26 28.02 2.27 11.09
C PRO A 26 26.85 3.24 11.16
N SER A 27 26.95 4.32 10.39
CA SER A 27 25.86 5.28 10.28
C SER A 27 24.69 4.47 9.78
N ALA A 28 23.69 4.29 10.64
CA ALA A 28 22.50 3.56 10.28
C ALA A 28 21.86 4.31 9.10
N HIS A 29 22.01 3.74 7.90
CA HIS A 29 21.50 4.26 6.65
C HIS A 29 19.97 4.14 6.69
N ALA A 30 19.34 5.20 7.18
CA ALA A 30 17.88 5.34 7.27
C ALA A 30 17.37 6.38 6.25
N SER A 31 18.22 6.80 5.30
CA SER A 31 17.87 7.83 4.31
C SER A 31 16.65 7.41 3.49
N ASN A 32 16.61 6.16 3.05
CA ASN A 32 15.54 5.65 2.19
C ASN A 32 14.20 5.37 2.90
N ASN A 33 14.12 5.52 4.23
CA ASN A 33 12.88 5.25 4.99
C ASN A 33 12.01 6.49 5.21
N VAL A 34 12.46 7.67 4.80
CA VAL A 34 11.81 8.95 5.16
C VAL A 34 10.97 9.52 4.01
N HIS A 35 11.27 9.19 2.75
CA HIS A 35 10.52 9.70 1.61
C HIS A 35 9.33 8.79 1.25
N PRO A 36 8.10 9.33 1.11
CA PRO A 36 6.99 8.60 0.54
C PRO A 36 7.32 8.16 -0.90
N ARG A 37 6.95 6.94 -1.26
CA ARG A 37 7.19 6.41 -2.61
C ARG A 37 6.31 7.14 -3.58
N THR A 38 6.83 7.47 -4.74
CA THR A 38 6.07 8.17 -5.78
C THR A 38 5.24 7.18 -6.60
N PRO A 39 3.92 7.07 -6.37
CA PRO A 39 3.08 6.13 -7.11
C PRO A 39 2.88 6.56 -8.56
N VAL A 40 2.51 5.59 -9.39
CA VAL A 40 1.79 5.85 -10.64
C VAL A 40 0.37 6.33 -10.31
N LEU A 41 -0.04 7.44 -10.90
CA LEU A 41 -1.41 7.94 -10.89
C LEU A 41 -2.04 7.70 -12.27
N TRP A 42 -3.31 7.33 -12.27
CA TRP A 42 -4.04 7.04 -13.49
C TRP A 42 -4.98 8.20 -13.80
N PRO A 43 -4.80 8.91 -14.93
CA PRO A 43 -5.77 9.91 -15.35
C PRO A 43 -7.09 9.24 -15.72
N ASP A 44 -8.15 10.04 -15.83
CA ASP A 44 -9.45 9.58 -16.29
C ASP A 44 -9.33 8.93 -17.68
N ALA A 45 -9.89 7.72 -17.80
CA ALA A 45 -9.95 6.98 -19.04
C ALA A 45 -11.24 6.13 -19.08
N PRO A 46 -11.67 5.68 -20.27
CA PRO A 46 -12.75 4.72 -20.35
C PRO A 46 -12.42 3.48 -19.52
N CYS A 47 -13.33 3.15 -18.61
CA CYS A 47 -13.24 2.01 -17.68
C CYS A 47 -13.06 0.64 -18.36
N ILE A 48 -13.46 0.50 -19.63
CA ILE A 48 -13.16 -0.64 -20.51
C ILE A 48 -12.64 -0.10 -21.84
N GLN A 49 -11.45 -0.55 -22.24
CA GLN A 49 -10.80 -0.20 -23.50
C GLN A 49 -10.69 -1.46 -24.36
N THR A 50 -10.57 -1.30 -25.68
CA THR A 50 -10.47 -2.44 -26.62
C THR A 50 -9.33 -2.20 -27.60
N VAL A 51 -8.53 -3.24 -27.82
CA VAL A 51 -7.51 -3.35 -28.86
C VAL A 51 -7.92 -4.46 -29.79
N ASP A 52 -8.08 -4.11 -31.06
CA ASP A 52 -8.30 -5.04 -32.15
C ASP A 52 -6.97 -5.25 -32.87
N ARG A 53 -6.32 -6.39 -32.61
CA ARG A 53 -5.00 -6.71 -33.15
C ARG A 53 -4.99 -6.84 -34.67
N SER A 54 -6.15 -7.06 -35.28
CA SER A 54 -6.28 -7.11 -36.74
C SER A 54 -6.22 -5.72 -37.39
N ALA A 55 -6.51 -4.66 -36.63
CA ALA A 55 -6.50 -3.28 -37.08
C ALA A 55 -5.25 -2.51 -36.61
N ASP A 56 -5.05 -2.44 -35.29
CA ASP A 56 -3.86 -1.85 -34.66
C ASP A 56 -3.58 -2.59 -33.35
N PRO A 57 -2.49 -3.38 -33.27
CA PRO A 57 -2.17 -4.13 -32.08
C PRO A 57 -1.47 -3.29 -31.00
N SER A 58 -1.20 -2.01 -31.26
CA SER A 58 -0.56 -1.14 -30.29
C SER A 58 -1.60 -0.49 -29.38
N PHE A 59 -1.40 -0.59 -28.08
CA PHE A 59 -2.20 0.12 -27.09
C PHE A 59 -1.38 1.21 -26.42
N ALA A 60 -1.79 2.47 -26.60
CA ALA A 60 -1.16 3.60 -25.95
C ALA A 60 -1.97 4.05 -24.73
N PHE A 61 -1.33 4.19 -23.57
CA PHE A 61 -1.96 4.75 -22.38
C PHE A 61 -1.05 5.78 -21.70
N SER A 62 -1.68 6.69 -20.95
CA SER A 62 -0.99 7.73 -20.20
C SER A 62 -1.03 7.43 -18.71
N TYR A 63 -0.08 8.00 -17.97
CA TYR A 63 -0.05 8.00 -16.51
C TYR A 63 0.51 9.32 -16.01
N GLU A 64 0.27 9.62 -14.74
CA GLU A 64 0.78 10.81 -14.06
C GLU A 64 1.60 10.43 -12.83
N ILE A 65 2.34 11.41 -12.31
CA ILE A 65 3.11 11.30 -11.07
C ILE A 65 2.82 12.52 -10.19
N PRO A 66 2.76 12.38 -8.85
CA PRO A 66 2.51 13.52 -7.97
C PRO A 66 3.73 14.43 -7.82
N SER A 67 4.94 13.90 -8.05
CA SER A 67 6.21 14.61 -7.93
C SER A 67 7.31 13.87 -8.68
N GLU A 68 8.41 14.54 -9.02
CA GLU A 68 9.60 13.86 -9.54
C GLU A 68 10.37 13.14 -8.44
N ASP A 69 10.97 12.02 -8.79
CA ASP A 69 11.70 11.18 -7.84
C ASP A 69 12.98 10.62 -8.47
N THR A 70 14.03 11.45 -8.42
CA THR A 70 15.30 11.18 -9.11
C THR A 70 16.51 11.12 -8.18
N GLN A 71 16.33 11.48 -6.90
CA GLN A 71 17.44 11.65 -5.95
C GLN A 71 17.78 10.35 -5.21
N LEU A 72 18.70 9.56 -5.75
CA LEU A 72 19.17 8.33 -5.11
C LEU A 72 20.11 8.60 -3.93
N SER A 73 19.91 7.88 -2.84
CA SER A 73 20.85 7.75 -1.73
C SER A 73 21.90 6.67 -2.02
N GLY A 74 23.02 6.68 -1.28
CA GLY A 74 24.15 5.78 -1.54
C GLY A 74 23.86 4.29 -1.28
N ASP A 75 22.78 4.00 -0.57
CA ASP A 75 22.30 2.65 -0.26
C ASP A 75 21.26 2.12 -1.26
N GLU A 76 20.92 2.89 -2.30
CA GLU A 76 19.96 2.51 -3.32
C GLU A 76 20.62 1.98 -4.60
N PHE A 77 19.91 1.15 -5.35
CA PHE A 77 20.36 0.74 -6.67
C PHE A 77 20.31 1.91 -7.66
N ALA A 78 21.26 1.96 -8.59
CA ALA A 78 21.33 3.00 -9.62
C ALA A 78 20.10 3.01 -10.55
N ASP A 79 19.43 1.87 -10.70
CA ASP A 79 18.21 1.66 -11.47
C ASP A 79 16.94 1.73 -10.62
N SER A 80 17.01 2.01 -9.32
CA SER A 80 15.82 2.21 -8.47
C SER A 80 15.11 3.55 -8.75
N ARG A 81 13.92 3.73 -8.14
CA ARG A 81 13.01 4.86 -8.35
C ARG A 81 12.63 5.00 -9.81
N ARG A 82 12.05 3.92 -10.31
CA ARG A 82 11.56 3.82 -11.69
C ARG A 82 10.17 3.22 -11.72
N HIS A 83 9.39 3.60 -12.72
CA HIS A 83 8.10 2.98 -13.01
C HIS A 83 8.26 1.90 -14.08
N GLN A 84 7.54 0.80 -13.89
CA GLN A 84 7.40 -0.30 -14.83
C GLN A 84 5.91 -0.59 -15.00
N PHE A 85 5.50 -1.03 -16.18
CA PHE A 85 4.11 -1.36 -16.46
C PHE A 85 3.96 -2.85 -16.78
N ILE A 86 2.93 -3.45 -16.22
CA ILE A 86 2.66 -4.89 -16.28
C ILE A 86 1.18 -5.11 -16.62
N GLY A 87 0.91 -6.02 -17.54
CA GLY A 87 -0.43 -6.51 -17.83
C GLY A 87 -0.72 -7.78 -17.04
N PHE A 88 -1.93 -7.91 -16.50
CA PHE A 88 -2.40 -9.08 -15.75
C PHE A 88 -3.68 -9.64 -16.35
N CYS A 89 -3.78 -10.97 -16.52
CA CYS A 89 -4.97 -11.59 -17.12
C CYS A 89 -6.20 -11.61 -16.19
N ARG A 90 -6.02 -11.17 -14.93
CA ARG A 90 -7.07 -11.06 -13.91
C ARG A 90 -6.80 -9.87 -12.99
N GLN A 91 -7.84 -9.35 -12.35
CA GLN A 91 -7.69 -8.35 -11.30
C GLN A 91 -7.34 -8.99 -9.94
N TRP A 92 -6.95 -8.16 -8.97
CA TRP A 92 -6.80 -8.56 -7.57
C TRP A 92 -7.58 -7.64 -6.62
N PRO A 93 -7.99 -8.14 -5.43
CA PRO A 93 -8.70 -7.34 -4.44
C PRO A 93 -7.82 -6.22 -3.86
N ALA A 94 -8.47 -5.11 -3.47
CA ALA A 94 -7.79 -4.03 -2.76
C ALA A 94 -7.08 -4.55 -1.49
N GLY A 95 -5.87 -4.02 -1.22
CA GLY A 95 -5.03 -4.46 -0.10
C GLY A 95 -4.36 -5.83 -0.28
N ARG A 96 -4.55 -6.51 -1.42
CA ARG A 96 -3.91 -7.79 -1.75
C ARG A 96 -3.19 -7.71 -3.10
N PRO A 97 -2.15 -6.87 -3.21
CA PRO A 97 -1.40 -6.76 -4.45
C PRO A 97 -0.71 -8.08 -4.80
N PRO A 98 -0.25 -8.22 -6.06
CA PRO A 98 0.63 -9.32 -6.45
C PRO A 98 1.93 -9.32 -5.62
N PRO A 99 2.75 -10.37 -5.75
CA PRO A 99 4.08 -10.44 -5.16
C PRO A 99 4.87 -9.13 -5.27
N ARG A 100 5.65 -8.81 -4.23
CA ARG A 100 6.38 -7.54 -4.14
C ARG A 100 7.42 -7.40 -5.24
N TYR A 101 7.99 -8.51 -5.70
CA TYR A 101 9.00 -8.52 -6.75
C TYR A 101 8.40 -9.09 -8.04
N ILE A 102 8.85 -8.56 -9.17
CA ILE A 102 8.50 -9.11 -10.48
C ILE A 102 9.36 -10.35 -10.74
N SER A 103 10.69 -10.21 -10.64
CA SER A 103 11.65 -11.27 -10.99
C SER A 103 12.41 -11.83 -9.79
N LEU A 104 12.88 -13.06 -9.92
CA LEU A 104 13.82 -13.66 -8.95
C LEU A 104 15.14 -12.88 -8.93
N TYR A 105 15.59 -12.40 -10.08
CA TYR A 105 16.81 -11.60 -10.21
C TYR A 105 16.80 -10.33 -9.33
N ASP A 106 15.69 -9.58 -9.36
CA ASP A 106 15.55 -8.35 -8.57
C ASP A 106 15.49 -8.64 -7.06
N LEU A 107 14.89 -9.78 -6.67
CA LEU A 107 14.87 -10.23 -5.28
C LEU A 107 16.27 -10.65 -4.82
N GLU A 108 16.99 -11.46 -5.60
CA GLU A 108 18.37 -11.87 -5.31
C GLU A 108 19.31 -10.67 -5.15
N ARG A 109 19.19 -9.66 -6.03
CA ARG A 109 19.93 -8.40 -5.90
C ARG A 109 19.60 -7.69 -4.59
N SER A 110 18.32 -7.62 -4.22
CA SER A 110 17.87 -6.97 -2.98
C SER A 110 18.40 -7.69 -1.73
N VAL A 111 18.39 -9.02 -1.73
CA VAL A 111 18.98 -9.84 -0.66
C VAL A 111 20.50 -9.62 -0.58
N ALA A 112 21.20 -9.62 -1.72
CA ALA A 112 22.65 -9.40 -1.77
C ALA A 112 23.07 -8.00 -1.29
N ALA A 113 22.17 -7.01 -1.38
CA ALA A 113 22.36 -5.65 -0.88
C ALA A 113 21.90 -5.46 0.57
N ASP A 114 21.54 -6.54 1.29
CA ASP A 114 20.99 -6.50 2.65
C ASP A 114 19.70 -5.66 2.78
N LEU A 115 18.95 -5.49 1.68
CA LEU A 115 17.65 -4.79 1.67
C LEU A 115 16.50 -5.74 2.02
N GLU A 116 16.66 -7.05 1.75
CA GLU A 116 15.65 -8.08 2.00
C GLU A 116 16.22 -9.28 2.75
N LEU A 117 15.32 -10.10 3.29
CA LEU A 117 15.65 -11.33 4.01
C LEU A 117 15.97 -12.48 3.03
N PRO A 118 17.07 -13.24 3.24
CA PRO A 118 17.41 -14.38 2.39
C PRO A 118 16.31 -15.45 2.29
N GLU A 119 15.50 -15.61 3.34
CA GLU A 119 14.41 -16.59 3.38
C GLU A 119 13.32 -16.33 2.32
N LEU A 120 13.23 -15.11 1.78
CA LEU A 120 12.28 -14.78 0.70
C LEU A 120 12.65 -15.46 -0.62
N LEU A 121 13.91 -15.85 -0.82
CA LEU A 121 14.33 -16.58 -2.02
C LEU A 121 13.73 -17.99 -2.09
N ASP A 122 13.38 -18.55 -0.95
CA ASP A 122 12.75 -19.87 -0.83
C ASP A 122 11.21 -19.79 -0.86
N ASP A 123 10.63 -18.59 -0.85
CA ASP A 123 9.18 -18.37 -0.86
C ASP A 123 8.66 -18.16 -2.29
N PRO A 124 7.86 -19.10 -2.84
CA PRO A 124 7.34 -18.97 -4.20
C PRO A 124 6.41 -17.77 -4.38
N GLU A 125 5.80 -17.22 -3.32
CA GLU A 125 4.93 -16.05 -3.40
C GLU A 125 5.69 -14.71 -3.28
N SER A 126 7.02 -14.75 -3.16
CA SER A 126 7.84 -13.53 -3.10
C SER A 126 8.04 -12.85 -4.46
N THR A 127 7.87 -13.58 -5.58
CA THR A 127 8.01 -13.02 -6.94
C THR A 127 6.88 -13.42 -7.88
N LEU A 128 6.60 -12.62 -8.92
CA LEU A 128 5.63 -12.98 -9.97
C LEU A 128 6.09 -14.18 -10.83
N GLU A 129 7.39 -14.35 -11.02
CA GLU A 129 7.96 -15.47 -11.79
C GLU A 129 7.78 -16.82 -11.09
N THR A 130 7.79 -16.83 -9.76
CA THR A 130 7.68 -18.05 -8.95
C THR A 130 6.27 -18.31 -8.41
N SER A 131 5.39 -17.30 -8.40
CA SER A 131 4.05 -17.41 -7.83
C SER A 131 3.16 -18.34 -8.65
N GLU A 132 2.62 -19.38 -8.01
CA GLU A 132 1.68 -20.30 -8.64
C GLU A 132 0.37 -19.59 -8.99
N VAL A 133 -0.03 -18.61 -8.17
CA VAL A 133 -1.25 -17.83 -8.38
C VAL A 133 -1.17 -17.03 -9.68
N TRP A 134 -0.01 -16.46 -9.99
CA TRP A 134 0.17 -15.56 -11.13
C TRP A 134 0.79 -16.22 -12.36
N SER A 135 1.31 -17.44 -12.25
CA SER A 135 1.90 -18.18 -13.37
C SER A 135 0.99 -18.18 -14.62
N GLY A 136 1.53 -17.73 -15.75
CA GLY A 136 0.81 -17.63 -17.03
C GLY A 136 -0.27 -16.53 -17.09
N CYS A 137 -0.35 -15.63 -16.10
CA CYS A 137 -1.38 -14.60 -16.00
C CYS A 137 -0.82 -13.17 -15.85
N TRP A 138 0.37 -12.94 -16.35
CA TRP A 138 0.95 -11.59 -16.41
C TRP A 138 1.97 -11.49 -17.55
N THR A 139 2.25 -10.26 -17.95
CA THR A 139 3.23 -9.95 -18.99
C THR A 139 3.85 -8.57 -18.77
N ARG A 140 5.10 -8.39 -19.20
CA ARG A 140 5.79 -7.10 -19.13
C ARG A 140 5.32 -6.20 -20.26
N ILE A 141 4.78 -5.03 -19.92
CA ILE A 141 4.53 -3.96 -20.90
C ILE A 141 5.81 -3.14 -21.08
N THR A 142 6.53 -2.91 -19.99
CA THR A 142 7.87 -2.30 -19.99
C THR A 142 8.87 -3.33 -19.50
N ALA A 143 9.97 -3.55 -20.24
CA ALA A 143 11.02 -4.47 -19.82
C ALA A 143 11.74 -4.00 -18.56
N ASP A 144 12.43 -4.91 -17.85
CA ASP A 144 13.11 -4.60 -16.59
C ASP A 144 14.24 -3.56 -16.77
N ASP A 145 14.91 -3.56 -17.92
CA ASP A 145 15.96 -2.59 -18.26
C ASP A 145 15.41 -1.28 -18.85
N ASP A 146 14.13 -1.27 -19.28
CA ASP A 146 13.44 -0.12 -19.86
C ASP A 146 12.59 0.65 -18.83
N ARG A 147 12.79 0.36 -17.53
CA ARG A 147 12.08 1.03 -16.45
C ARG A 147 12.24 2.54 -16.55
N ARG A 148 11.12 3.24 -16.42
CA ARG A 148 10.98 4.66 -16.76
C ARG A 148 11.38 5.55 -15.58
N PRO A 149 12.26 6.54 -15.76
CA PRO A 149 12.55 7.57 -14.75
C PRO A 149 11.27 8.27 -14.26
N ILE A 150 11.18 8.48 -12.95
CA ILE A 150 10.06 9.21 -12.33
C ILE A 150 10.31 10.72 -12.49
N THR A 151 10.02 11.22 -13.69
CA THR A 151 10.14 12.63 -14.08
C THR A 151 8.88 13.04 -14.84
N PHE A 152 8.53 14.33 -14.79
CA PHE A 152 7.34 14.80 -15.52
C PHE A 152 7.50 14.65 -17.03
N GLU A 153 8.72 14.84 -17.55
CA GLU A 153 9.04 14.67 -18.97
C GLU A 153 8.75 13.24 -19.43
N VAL A 154 9.24 12.23 -18.68
CA VAL A 154 9.00 10.82 -19.03
C VAL A 154 7.54 10.43 -18.79
N ALA A 155 6.87 10.93 -17.75
CA ALA A 155 5.46 10.64 -17.50
C ALA A 155 4.54 11.24 -18.59
N ALA A 156 4.92 12.37 -19.19
CA ALA A 156 4.18 12.98 -20.29
C ALA A 156 4.22 12.18 -21.61
N LEU A 157 5.16 11.23 -21.75
CA LEU A 157 5.22 10.35 -22.91
C LEU A 157 4.28 9.15 -22.69
N PRO A 158 3.43 8.78 -23.67
CA PRO A 158 2.59 7.60 -23.53
C PRO A 158 3.44 6.33 -23.35
N VAL A 159 2.87 5.36 -22.64
CA VAL A 159 3.37 3.98 -22.63
C VAL A 159 2.71 3.25 -23.78
N ILE A 160 3.52 2.64 -24.64
CA ILE A 160 3.03 1.85 -25.77
C ILE A 160 3.17 0.38 -25.41
N TRP A 161 2.06 -0.35 -25.43
CA TRP A 161 2.01 -1.78 -25.26
C TRP A 161 1.75 -2.43 -26.62
N ASP A 162 2.74 -3.15 -27.14
CA ASP A 162 2.54 -4.04 -28.28
C ASP A 162 1.86 -5.34 -27.83
N THR A 163 0.62 -5.55 -28.27
CA THR A 163 -0.18 -6.73 -27.92
C THR A 163 -0.01 -7.89 -28.90
N LEU A 164 0.87 -7.78 -29.91
CA LEU A 164 1.13 -8.86 -30.86
C LEU A 164 1.93 -10.02 -30.29
N ASP A 165 2.66 -9.85 -29.18
CA ASP A 165 3.47 -10.94 -28.62
C ASP A 165 2.57 -12.11 -28.21
N PRO A 166 2.49 -13.19 -29.01
CA PRO A 166 1.54 -14.26 -28.77
C PRO A 166 2.00 -15.16 -27.61
N ALA A 167 3.28 -15.08 -27.21
CA ALA A 167 3.77 -15.81 -26.04
C ALA A 167 3.46 -15.07 -24.74
N GLY A 168 3.21 -13.76 -24.81
CA GLY A 168 2.97 -12.89 -23.66
C GLY A 168 1.54 -12.35 -23.53
N VAL A 169 0.78 -12.26 -24.63
CA VAL A 169 -0.54 -11.61 -24.65
C VAL A 169 -1.54 -12.45 -25.45
N GLU A 170 -2.29 -13.29 -24.74
CA GLU A 170 -3.44 -13.99 -25.31
C GLU A 170 -4.66 -13.05 -25.46
N PRO A 171 -5.58 -13.31 -26.40
CA PRO A 171 -6.88 -12.66 -26.44
C PRO A 171 -7.58 -12.82 -25.09
N GLY A 172 -8.07 -11.72 -24.53
CA GLY A 172 -8.52 -11.73 -23.15
C GLY A 172 -8.60 -10.34 -22.53
N THR A 173 -9.13 -10.30 -21.31
CA THR A 173 -9.34 -9.05 -20.57
C THR A 173 -8.18 -8.88 -19.60
N TRP A 174 -7.43 -7.81 -19.80
CA TRP A 174 -6.19 -7.52 -19.10
C TRP A 174 -6.35 -6.31 -18.19
N LEU A 175 -5.85 -6.41 -16.97
CA LEU A 175 -5.63 -5.29 -16.07
C LEU A 175 -4.22 -4.74 -16.29
N VAL A 176 -4.10 -3.43 -16.48
CA VAL A 176 -2.80 -2.75 -16.47
C VAL A 176 -2.48 -2.28 -15.06
N ALA A 177 -1.23 -2.44 -14.63
CA ALA A 177 -0.75 -1.90 -13.38
C ALA A 177 0.63 -1.27 -13.51
N GLY A 178 0.83 -0.21 -12.74
CA GLY A 178 2.09 0.47 -12.54
C GLY A 178 2.81 -0.12 -11.34
N TYR A 179 4.10 -0.36 -11.50
CA TYR A 179 5.01 -0.88 -10.51
C TYR A 179 6.10 0.15 -10.25
N THR A 180 6.29 0.55 -9.00
CA THR A 180 7.40 1.39 -8.58
C THR A 180 8.51 0.50 -8.07
N TRP A 181 9.62 0.45 -8.80
CA TRP A 181 10.83 -0.27 -8.42
C TRP A 181 11.64 0.56 -7.43
N GLU A 182 11.56 0.22 -6.15
CA GLU A 182 12.26 0.87 -5.04
C GLU A 182 12.39 -0.11 -3.86
N PRO A 183 13.26 -1.13 -3.99
CA PRO A 183 13.40 -2.15 -2.95
C PRO A 183 13.89 -1.54 -1.62
N PRO A 184 13.46 -2.08 -0.47
CA PRO A 184 12.57 -3.23 -0.31
C PRO A 184 11.06 -2.89 -0.32
N TYR A 185 10.68 -1.69 -0.77
CA TYR A 185 9.32 -1.16 -0.64
C TYR A 185 8.67 -0.90 -2.01
N ASN A 186 8.77 -1.88 -2.91
CA ASN A 186 8.13 -1.80 -4.21
C ASN A 186 6.61 -1.59 -4.07
N LEU A 187 6.02 -0.81 -4.97
CA LEU A 187 4.62 -0.40 -4.90
C LEU A 187 3.86 -0.76 -6.18
N TRP A 188 2.70 -1.38 -6.01
CA TRP A 188 1.75 -1.63 -7.09
C TRP A 188 0.62 -0.61 -7.11
N ARG A 189 0.23 -0.16 -8.31
CA ARG A 189 -0.94 0.70 -8.55
C ARG A 189 -1.72 0.20 -9.76
N ARG A 190 -2.93 -0.30 -9.54
CA ARG A 190 -3.83 -0.75 -10.61
C ARG A 190 -4.40 0.42 -11.38
N ALA A 191 -4.55 0.27 -12.68
CA ALA A 191 -5.40 1.16 -13.47
C ALA A 191 -6.88 0.98 -13.06
N PRO A 192 -7.70 2.04 -13.12
CA PRO A 192 -9.14 1.99 -12.86
C PRO A 192 -9.94 1.38 -14.01
N TRP A 193 -9.25 0.88 -15.03
CA TRP A 193 -9.82 0.35 -16.26
C TRP A 193 -9.17 -0.98 -16.64
N VAL A 194 -9.84 -1.71 -17.52
CA VAL A 194 -9.34 -2.95 -18.14
C VAL A 194 -9.25 -2.82 -19.65
N LEU A 195 -8.36 -3.59 -20.25
CA LEU A 195 -8.15 -3.68 -21.68
C LEU A 195 -8.66 -5.01 -22.22
N ARG A 196 -9.50 -4.99 -23.25
CA ARG A 196 -9.89 -6.18 -24.02
C ARG A 196 -8.98 -6.30 -25.24
N VAL A 197 -8.25 -7.39 -25.36
CA VAL A 197 -7.41 -7.70 -26.53
C VAL A 197 -8.15 -8.72 -27.40
N LEU A 198 -8.43 -8.36 -28.65
CA LEU A 198 -9.19 -9.16 -29.61
C LEU A 198 -8.31 -9.50 -30.83
N ASP A 199 -8.49 -10.71 -31.38
CA ASP A 199 -7.89 -11.12 -32.66
C ASP A 199 -8.78 -10.88 -33.88
N GLU A 200 -10.06 -10.69 -33.64
CA GLU A 200 -11.07 -10.48 -34.67
C GLU A 200 -11.65 -9.06 -34.54
N PRO A 201 -12.10 -8.46 -35.66
CA PRO A 201 -12.71 -7.14 -35.64
C PRO A 201 -13.91 -7.06 -34.70
N ALA A 202 -13.96 -6.00 -33.90
CA ALA A 202 -15.13 -5.72 -33.08
C ALA A 202 -16.34 -5.26 -33.95
N PRO A 203 -17.58 -5.64 -33.60
CA PRO A 203 -17.95 -6.49 -32.48
C PRO A 203 -17.78 -7.99 -32.80
N ALA A 204 -17.06 -8.70 -31.93
CA ALA A 204 -16.98 -10.16 -31.94
C ALA A 204 -18.11 -10.74 -31.07
N GLU A 205 -18.75 -11.81 -31.54
CA GLU A 205 -19.79 -12.55 -30.81
C GLU A 205 -19.36 -14.01 -30.61
N PRO A 206 -19.38 -14.55 -29.37
CA PRO A 206 -19.76 -13.89 -28.12
C PRO A 206 -18.78 -12.78 -27.75
N ALA A 207 -19.30 -11.72 -27.11
CA ALA A 207 -18.46 -10.63 -26.64
C ALA A 207 -17.54 -11.14 -25.51
N GLN A 208 -16.24 -10.88 -25.59
CA GLN A 208 -15.32 -11.20 -24.50
C GLN A 208 -15.67 -10.43 -23.22
N ALA A 209 -15.87 -11.16 -22.11
CA ALA A 209 -16.24 -10.62 -20.81
C ALA A 209 -15.21 -9.64 -20.25
N ALA A 210 -15.67 -8.46 -19.86
CA ALA A 210 -14.90 -7.50 -19.07
C ALA A 210 -15.81 -6.79 -18.08
N VAL A 211 -15.30 -6.58 -16.87
CA VAL A 211 -15.98 -5.77 -15.87
C VAL A 211 -14.96 -5.03 -15.03
N SER A 212 -15.27 -3.77 -14.70
CA SER A 212 -14.52 -2.95 -13.74
C SER A 212 -15.50 -2.22 -12.84
N ILE A 213 -15.17 -2.17 -11.55
CA ILE A 213 -15.82 -1.26 -10.61
C ILE A 213 -14.91 -0.03 -10.59
N ALA A 214 -15.46 1.13 -10.90
CA ALA A 214 -14.70 2.38 -10.83
C ALA A 214 -14.52 2.79 -9.35
N ASP A 215 -14.39 4.08 -9.09
CA ASP A 215 -14.09 4.55 -7.74
C ASP A 215 -15.19 4.19 -6.74
N THR A 216 -14.77 3.81 -5.54
CA THR A 216 -15.66 3.42 -4.43
C THR A 216 -15.45 4.40 -3.29
N ALA A 217 -16.52 4.71 -2.55
CA ALA A 217 -16.39 5.57 -1.37
C ALA A 217 -15.38 4.98 -0.36
N ASP A 218 -14.52 5.83 0.21
CA ASP A 218 -13.57 5.43 1.25
C ASP A 218 -14.26 4.87 2.50
N TYR A 219 -15.45 5.41 2.80
CA TYR A 219 -16.27 5.00 3.93
C TYR A 219 -17.76 5.14 3.62
N LEU A 220 -18.58 4.38 4.34
CA LEU A 220 -20.05 4.38 4.24
C LEU A 220 -20.69 4.19 5.62
N TYR A 221 -21.85 4.79 5.85
CA TYR A 221 -22.73 4.42 6.96
C TYR A 221 -23.62 3.24 6.58
N GLY A 222 -24.06 2.45 7.58
CA GLY A 222 -24.82 1.22 7.35
C GLY A 222 -26.17 1.39 6.63
N ASP A 223 -26.77 2.56 6.74
CA ASP A 223 -28.03 2.98 6.15
C ASP A 223 -27.86 3.82 4.88
N GLU A 224 -26.62 4.12 4.50
CA GLU A 224 -26.30 4.93 3.33
C GLU A 224 -26.46 4.13 2.05
N VAL A 225 -27.10 4.73 1.05
CA VAL A 225 -27.17 4.21 -0.31
C VAL A 225 -26.19 5.00 -1.17
N VAL A 226 -25.22 4.32 -1.76
CA VAL A 226 -24.29 4.92 -2.73
C VAL A 226 -24.44 4.30 -4.10
N GLU A 227 -24.07 5.06 -5.11
CA GLU A 227 -24.05 4.61 -6.49
C GLU A 227 -22.68 3.98 -6.80
N LEU A 228 -22.67 2.70 -7.16
CA LEU A 228 -21.48 2.02 -7.66
C LEU A 228 -21.41 2.15 -9.18
N PRO A 229 -20.46 2.94 -9.73
CA PRO A 229 -20.19 2.97 -11.16
C PRO A 229 -19.50 1.67 -11.59
N ILE A 230 -20.17 0.89 -12.43
CA ILE A 230 -19.69 -0.40 -12.93
C ILE A 230 -19.73 -0.39 -14.44
N CYS A 231 -18.58 -0.64 -15.07
CA CYS A 231 -18.53 -0.83 -16.50
C CYS A 231 -18.52 -2.30 -16.83
N VAL A 232 -19.33 -2.68 -17.82
CA VAL A 232 -19.46 -4.06 -18.26
C VAL A 232 -19.36 -4.14 -19.77
N HIS A 233 -18.67 -5.16 -20.27
CA HIS A 233 -18.73 -5.57 -21.66
C HIS A 233 -18.92 -7.07 -21.70
N ALA A 234 -20.12 -7.52 -22.11
CA ALA A 234 -20.50 -8.92 -22.09
C ALA A 234 -21.54 -9.22 -23.18
N THR A 235 -21.76 -10.50 -23.46
CA THR A 235 -22.83 -10.97 -24.35
C THR A 235 -24.19 -10.71 -23.71
N ALA A 236 -25.20 -10.36 -24.52
CA ALA A 236 -26.56 -10.20 -24.01
C ALA A 236 -27.06 -11.48 -23.30
N GLY A 237 -27.73 -11.29 -22.16
CA GLY A 237 -28.15 -12.40 -21.28
C GLY A 237 -27.11 -12.82 -20.26
N SER A 238 -25.96 -12.13 -20.20
CA SER A 238 -25.01 -12.26 -19.10
C SER A 238 -25.61 -11.85 -17.76
N ALA A 239 -25.09 -12.44 -16.68
CA ALA A 239 -25.46 -12.11 -15.31
C ALA A 239 -24.28 -11.44 -14.60
N LEU A 240 -24.56 -10.31 -13.96
CA LEU A 240 -23.62 -9.60 -13.10
C LEU A 240 -24.07 -9.76 -11.64
N SER A 241 -23.15 -10.06 -10.75
CA SER A 241 -23.39 -10.08 -9.31
C SER A 241 -22.34 -9.28 -8.54
N ILE A 242 -22.75 -8.64 -7.44
CA ILE A 242 -21.84 -7.91 -6.55
C ILE A 242 -21.67 -8.68 -5.25
N GLU A 243 -20.41 -8.85 -4.86
CA GLU A 243 -20.02 -9.58 -3.66
C GLU A 243 -19.06 -8.75 -2.81
N TRP A 244 -19.03 -9.05 -1.52
CA TRP A 244 -18.16 -8.39 -0.56
C TRP A 244 -17.41 -9.40 0.31
N ALA A 245 -16.28 -8.99 0.86
CA ALA A 245 -15.56 -9.75 1.87
C ALA A 245 -14.89 -8.79 2.88
N PRO A 246 -14.73 -9.17 4.16
CA PRO A 246 -13.87 -8.44 5.08
C PRO A 246 -12.43 -8.42 4.56
N SER A 247 -11.72 -7.30 4.68
CA SER A 247 -10.34 -7.14 4.19
C SER A 247 -9.27 -7.87 5.00
N LYS A 248 -9.54 -8.18 6.29
CA LYS A 248 -8.53 -8.63 7.27
C LYS A 248 -8.34 -10.14 7.56
N PRO A 249 -9.16 -11.12 7.14
CA PRO A 249 -8.67 -12.50 7.14
C PRO A 249 -7.60 -12.68 6.05
N GLU A 250 -6.73 -13.68 6.19
CA GLU A 250 -5.72 -14.05 5.17
C GLU A 250 -6.37 -14.65 3.92
N LEU A 251 -7.58 -15.19 4.03
CA LEU A 251 -8.40 -15.68 2.91
C LEU A 251 -9.72 -14.90 2.87
N LEU A 252 -10.07 -14.33 1.71
CA LEU A 252 -11.33 -13.62 1.53
C LEU A 252 -12.47 -14.63 1.38
N GLU A 253 -13.41 -14.60 2.31
CA GLU A 253 -14.68 -15.31 2.21
C GLU A 253 -15.70 -14.38 1.56
N TRP A 254 -15.87 -14.52 0.25
CA TRP A 254 -16.80 -13.71 -0.53
C TRP A 254 -18.25 -14.06 -0.21
N LYS A 255 -19.06 -13.03 -0.01
CA LYS A 255 -20.49 -13.11 0.29
C LYS A 255 -21.26 -12.31 -0.74
N ALA A 256 -22.28 -12.93 -1.31
CA ALA A 256 -23.21 -12.24 -2.20
C ALA A 256 -23.97 -11.14 -1.45
N ILE A 257 -24.27 -10.07 -2.17
CA ILE A 257 -25.26 -9.08 -1.75
C ILE A 257 -26.57 -9.50 -2.40
N GLU A 258 -27.53 -9.99 -1.62
CA GLU A 258 -28.74 -10.65 -2.13
C GLU A 258 -29.51 -9.79 -3.16
N GLN A 259 -29.58 -8.48 -2.93
CA GLN A 259 -30.26 -7.53 -3.81
C GLN A 259 -29.53 -7.33 -5.14
N LEU A 260 -28.23 -7.65 -5.19
CA LEU A 260 -27.33 -7.45 -6.33
C LEU A 260 -26.77 -8.79 -6.83
N ALA A 261 -27.48 -9.90 -6.59
CA ALA A 261 -27.01 -11.24 -6.94
C ALA A 261 -27.22 -11.60 -8.41
N GLN A 262 -28.15 -10.94 -9.12
CA GLN A 262 -28.49 -11.21 -10.52
C GLN A 262 -28.95 -9.94 -11.24
N ILE A 263 -28.00 -9.13 -11.66
CA ILE A 263 -28.23 -7.97 -12.53
C ILE A 263 -28.10 -8.45 -13.99
N ALA A 264 -29.16 -8.31 -14.78
CA ALA A 264 -29.14 -8.69 -16.19
C ALA A 264 -28.29 -7.71 -17.00
N VAL A 265 -27.44 -8.25 -17.87
CA VAL A 265 -26.58 -7.48 -18.78
C VAL A 265 -27.05 -7.72 -20.22
N GLU A 266 -27.49 -6.66 -20.89
CA GLU A 266 -28.01 -6.72 -22.26
C GLU A 266 -26.95 -6.40 -23.33
N GLY A 267 -25.72 -6.11 -22.91
CA GLY A 267 -24.60 -5.77 -23.78
C GLY A 267 -23.55 -4.91 -23.06
N PRO A 268 -22.66 -4.24 -23.81
CA PRO A 268 -21.73 -3.26 -23.26
C PRO A 268 -22.48 -2.07 -22.65
N ASP A 269 -22.21 -1.75 -21.39
CA ASP A 269 -22.90 -0.68 -20.67
C ASP A 269 -22.07 -0.07 -19.53
N GLN A 270 -22.47 1.12 -19.11
CA GLN A 270 -22.06 1.73 -17.84
C GLN A 270 -23.26 1.70 -16.88
N LEU A 271 -23.19 0.77 -15.94
CA LEU A 271 -24.22 0.57 -14.94
C LEU A 271 -23.94 1.46 -13.72
N VAL A 272 -25.00 2.06 -13.20
CA VAL A 272 -24.99 2.73 -11.90
C VAL A 272 -25.81 1.88 -10.95
N VAL A 273 -25.12 1.14 -10.07
CA VAL A 273 -25.76 0.14 -9.21
C VAL A 273 -25.92 0.72 -7.80
N PRO A 274 -27.16 0.87 -7.29
CA PRO A 274 -27.36 1.31 -5.91
C PRO A 274 -26.86 0.24 -4.94
N PHE A 275 -26.02 0.65 -4.01
CA PHE A 275 -25.38 -0.22 -3.02
C PHE A 275 -25.64 0.30 -1.62
N THR A 276 -26.09 -0.60 -0.76
CA THR A 276 -26.15 -0.41 0.70
C THR A 276 -25.27 -1.46 1.35
N PRO A 277 -24.37 -1.09 2.28
CA PRO A 277 -23.55 -2.06 2.99
C PRO A 277 -24.43 -3.11 3.69
N PRO A 278 -24.12 -4.42 3.56
CA PRO A 278 -24.87 -5.45 4.29
C PRO A 278 -24.71 -5.27 5.80
N GLU A 279 -25.74 -5.56 6.59
CA GLU A 279 -25.70 -5.43 8.07
C GLU A 279 -24.53 -6.21 8.70
N ALA A 280 -24.20 -7.37 8.13
CA ALA A 280 -23.07 -8.18 8.58
C ALA A 280 -21.69 -7.54 8.33
N SER A 281 -21.63 -6.42 7.60
CA SER A 281 -20.40 -5.65 7.33
C SER A 281 -20.19 -4.46 8.27
N LEU A 282 -21.18 -4.11 9.11
CA LEU A 282 -21.07 -2.96 10.01
C LEU A 282 -19.85 -3.08 10.94
N GLY A 283 -19.06 -2.01 10.99
CA GLY A 283 -17.82 -1.94 11.76
C GLY A 283 -16.62 -2.65 11.10
N LEU A 284 -16.75 -3.12 9.86
CA LEU A 284 -15.68 -3.77 9.11
C LEU A 284 -15.14 -2.88 8.00
N THR A 285 -13.89 -3.14 7.61
CA THR A 285 -13.34 -2.68 6.32
C THR A 285 -13.56 -3.81 5.32
N ILE A 286 -14.36 -3.57 4.28
CA ILE A 286 -14.70 -4.55 3.25
C ILE A 286 -13.99 -4.27 1.93
N VAL A 287 -13.94 -5.28 1.07
CA VAL A 287 -13.57 -5.16 -0.35
C VAL A 287 -14.73 -5.64 -1.19
N LEU A 288 -14.91 -5.02 -2.36
CA LEU A 288 -15.97 -5.35 -3.30
C LEU A 288 -15.42 -6.07 -4.54
N ARG A 289 -16.23 -6.96 -5.11
CA ARG A 289 -16.01 -7.49 -6.44
C ARG A 289 -17.31 -7.60 -7.22
N ALA A 290 -17.20 -7.46 -8.53
CA ALA A 290 -18.24 -7.70 -9.50
C ALA A 290 -17.90 -8.99 -10.25
N VAL A 291 -18.78 -9.97 -10.22
CA VAL A 291 -18.64 -11.25 -10.91
C VAL A 291 -19.56 -11.23 -12.12
N LEU A 292 -18.98 -11.33 -13.31
CA LEU A 292 -19.69 -11.39 -14.58
C LEU A 292 -19.65 -12.82 -15.11
N GLU A 293 -20.83 -13.41 -15.32
CA GLU A 293 -21.00 -14.74 -15.91
C GLU A 293 -21.70 -14.62 -17.27
N GLN A 294 -21.16 -15.28 -18.28
CA GLN A 294 -21.75 -15.31 -19.62
C GLN A 294 -22.58 -16.58 -19.86
N PRO A 295 -23.56 -16.55 -20.77
CA PRO A 295 -24.39 -17.72 -21.10
C PRO A 295 -23.59 -18.93 -21.59
N LEU A 296 -22.42 -18.73 -22.20
CA LEU A 296 -21.56 -19.80 -22.72
C LEU A 296 -20.53 -20.30 -21.69
N GLY A 297 -20.58 -19.79 -20.46
CA GLY A 297 -19.79 -20.28 -19.33
C GLY A 297 -18.43 -19.61 -19.12
N ASP A 298 -18.03 -18.65 -19.95
CA ASP A 298 -16.92 -17.75 -19.66
C ASP A 298 -17.36 -16.60 -18.75
N GLY A 299 -16.41 -15.87 -18.17
CA GLY A 299 -16.70 -14.83 -17.20
C GLY A 299 -15.49 -14.00 -16.82
N TYR A 300 -15.71 -12.96 -16.03
CA TYR A 300 -14.64 -12.08 -15.54
C TYR A 300 -14.97 -11.55 -14.15
N VAL A 301 -13.95 -11.24 -13.37
CA VAL A 301 -14.10 -10.65 -12.03
C VAL A 301 -13.41 -9.30 -11.98
N GLY A 302 -14.19 -8.26 -11.72
CA GLY A 302 -13.71 -6.91 -11.46
C GLY A 302 -13.65 -6.66 -9.95
N HIS A 303 -12.64 -5.96 -9.47
CA HIS A 303 -12.47 -5.61 -8.06
C HIS A 303 -12.50 -4.09 -7.88
N GLY A 304 -13.21 -3.63 -6.84
CA GLY A 304 -13.14 -2.22 -6.42
C GLY A 304 -11.70 -1.80 -6.16
N LEU A 305 -11.36 -0.55 -6.45
CA LEU A 305 -10.00 -0.03 -6.37
C LEU A 305 -9.47 -0.04 -4.94
N ASP A 306 -10.31 0.46 -4.04
CA ASP A 306 -10.00 0.68 -2.64
C ASP A 306 -10.94 -0.10 -1.72
N PRO A 307 -10.49 -0.41 -0.49
CA PRO A 307 -11.37 -0.99 0.51
C PRO A 307 -12.33 0.07 1.07
N VAL A 308 -13.54 -0.35 1.44
CA VAL A 308 -14.57 0.53 2.00
C VAL A 308 -14.67 0.32 3.51
N ILE A 309 -14.61 1.39 4.30
CA ILE A 309 -14.83 1.33 5.75
C ILE A 309 -16.33 1.49 6.04
N VAL A 310 -16.97 0.47 6.62
CA VAL A 310 -18.40 0.51 6.93
C VAL A 310 -18.61 0.84 8.40
N PHE A 311 -19.26 1.96 8.68
CA PHE A 311 -19.68 2.38 10.02
C PHE A 311 -21.07 1.83 10.35
N GLY A 312 -21.48 1.95 11.62
CA GLY A 312 -22.87 1.71 12.03
C GLY A 312 -23.85 2.61 11.27
N PRO A 313 -25.17 2.40 11.42
CA PRO A 313 -26.15 3.35 10.90
C PRO A 313 -25.87 4.75 11.46
N SER A 314 -26.14 5.78 10.66
CA SER A 314 -26.03 7.16 11.11
C SER A 314 -27.06 7.41 12.23
N ASP A 315 -26.61 7.50 13.47
CA ASP A 315 -27.46 7.88 14.60
C ASP A 315 -27.91 9.33 14.40
N THR A 316 -29.02 9.52 13.68
CA THR A 316 -29.65 10.83 13.43
C THR A 316 -30.54 11.30 14.59
N GLY A 317 -30.58 10.54 15.69
CA GLY A 317 -31.08 10.94 17.00
C GLY A 317 -30.28 10.16 18.04
N ASP A 318 -29.61 10.77 19.01
CA ASP A 318 -30.22 11.64 20.00
C ASP A 318 -29.49 12.99 20.11
N GLY A 319 -30.11 14.02 19.54
CA GLY A 319 -29.89 15.41 19.91
C GLY A 319 -30.50 15.69 21.28
N ASP A 320 -30.00 15.00 22.31
CA ASP A 320 -30.47 15.09 23.69
C ASP A 320 -29.29 15.37 24.65
N GLY A 321 -28.18 15.85 24.10
CA GLY A 321 -27.05 16.40 24.84
C GLY A 321 -27.37 17.72 25.54
N ASP A 322 -28.62 18.17 25.50
CA ASP A 322 -29.21 19.13 26.43
C ASP A 322 -29.48 18.39 27.77
N GLY A 323 -28.43 17.79 28.31
CA GLY A 323 -28.35 17.44 29.71
C GLY A 323 -28.18 18.75 30.48
N ASP A 324 -29.29 19.47 30.60
CA ASP A 324 -29.57 20.52 31.57
C ASP A 324 -29.35 19.92 32.98
N GLY A 325 -28.09 19.79 33.34
CA GLY A 325 -27.63 19.60 34.69
C GLY A 325 -27.61 20.95 35.37
N ASP A 326 -28.81 21.46 35.69
CA ASP A 326 -29.04 22.48 36.69
C ASP A 326 -28.41 22.01 38.01
N GLY A 327 -27.18 22.46 38.23
CA GLY A 327 -26.37 22.17 39.39
C GLY A 327 -25.89 23.46 40.01
N ASP A 328 -26.77 24.10 40.75
CA ASP A 328 -26.53 25.25 41.62
C ASP A 328 -25.24 25.08 42.43
N GLY A 329 -24.34 26.06 42.36
CA GLY A 329 -23.04 25.98 43.04
C GLY A 329 -22.22 27.27 42.95
N ASP A 330 -22.78 28.33 43.53
CA ASP A 330 -22.14 29.54 44.10
C ASP A 330 -20.60 29.64 43.97
N GLY A 331 -20.13 30.69 43.30
CA GLY A 331 -18.70 31.01 43.21
C GLY A 331 -18.43 32.38 42.62
N ASP A 332 -18.59 33.40 43.46
CA ASP A 332 -18.32 34.81 43.20
C ASP A 332 -16.96 35.07 42.52
N GLY A 333 -16.94 36.00 41.56
CA GLY A 333 -15.72 36.36 40.82
C GLY A 333 -15.86 37.65 40.03
N ASP A 334 -15.98 38.76 40.76
CA ASP A 334 -16.04 40.15 40.34
C ASP A 334 -15.24 40.57 39.09
N GLY A 335 -15.90 41.40 38.26
CA GLY A 335 -15.36 42.70 37.83
C GLY A 335 -14.69 42.78 36.45
N ASP A 336 -15.33 43.48 35.51
CA ASP A 336 -15.00 44.89 35.17
C ASP A 336 -15.79 45.32 33.89
N PRO A 337 -16.49 46.47 33.87
CA PRO A 337 -17.21 46.96 32.69
C PRO A 337 -16.43 48.07 31.99
N ARG A 338 -16.37 48.04 30.64
CA ARG A 338 -16.17 49.16 29.67
C ARG A 338 -15.81 48.53 28.32
N ALA A 339 -16.28 48.92 27.14
CA ALA A 339 -16.89 50.15 26.61
C ALA A 339 -17.55 49.74 25.26
N THR A 340 -18.85 49.95 25.04
CA THR A 340 -19.47 51.07 24.27
C THR A 340 -18.89 51.38 22.88
N GLY A 341 -19.78 51.34 21.88
CA GLY A 341 -19.67 51.99 20.55
C GLY A 341 -19.95 50.99 19.43
N ASP A 342 -21.18 50.69 19.00
CA ASP A 342 -22.26 51.52 18.41
C ASP A 342 -22.02 51.97 16.94
N THR A 343 -23.05 51.68 16.11
CA THR A 343 -23.35 52.13 14.74
C THR A 343 -22.34 51.83 13.62
N GLY A 344 -22.71 51.44 12.40
CA GLY A 344 -24.00 51.24 11.75
C GLY A 344 -23.82 51.17 10.23
N THR A 345 -24.85 50.64 9.56
CA THR A 345 -25.33 51.07 8.24
C THR A 345 -24.49 50.77 6.98
N GLY A 346 -24.92 49.75 6.23
CA GLY A 346 -25.52 49.91 4.90
C GLY A 346 -24.62 50.16 3.68
N GLY A 347 -24.77 49.27 2.70
CA GLY A 347 -25.07 49.71 1.33
C GLY A 347 -23.98 49.56 0.26
N THR A 348 -24.31 48.70 -0.70
CA THR A 348 -24.19 48.91 -2.16
C THR A 348 -23.00 48.27 -2.89
N SER A 349 -23.41 47.52 -3.92
CA SER A 349 -22.67 46.91 -5.01
C SER A 349 -21.85 47.89 -5.86
N THR A 350 -20.75 47.40 -6.43
CA THR A 350 -20.31 47.78 -7.78
C THR A 350 -19.39 46.69 -8.35
N ASP A 351 -19.76 46.23 -9.55
CA ASP A 351 -18.91 45.53 -10.51
C ASP A 351 -17.67 46.36 -10.88
N GLY A 352 -16.59 45.69 -11.30
CA GLY A 352 -15.46 46.39 -11.93
C GLY A 352 -14.21 45.53 -12.13
N SER A 353 -14.19 44.81 -13.24
CA SER A 353 -13.07 44.55 -14.16
C SER A 353 -11.60 44.60 -13.69
N ALA A 354 -10.94 43.46 -13.93
CA ALA A 354 -9.76 43.26 -14.78
C ALA A 354 -8.41 43.97 -14.48
N ASN A 355 -7.38 43.12 -14.67
CA ASN A 355 -5.99 43.35 -15.06
C ASN A 355 -4.87 43.49 -14.00
N GLU A 356 -3.97 42.50 -14.15
CA GLU A 356 -2.51 42.61 -14.30
C GLU A 356 -1.61 42.82 -13.07
N ASP A 357 -0.69 41.84 -12.98
CA ASP A 357 0.73 41.97 -12.65
C ASP A 357 1.14 42.53 -11.29
N GLY A 358 1.49 41.58 -10.41
CA GLY A 358 2.18 41.85 -9.15
C GLY A 358 3.18 40.75 -8.82
N ALA A 359 4.35 40.79 -9.47
CA ALA A 359 5.55 40.13 -8.97
C ALA A 359 5.99 40.73 -7.63
N HIS A 360 6.66 39.90 -6.82
CA HIS A 360 7.51 40.17 -5.64
C HIS A 360 7.03 39.55 -4.32
N GLY A 361 7.84 38.63 -3.78
CA GLY A 361 7.69 38.13 -2.42
C GLY A 361 8.60 36.96 -2.07
N ALA A 362 9.92 37.07 -2.30
CA ALA A 362 10.88 36.11 -1.76
C ALA A 362 10.95 36.26 -0.23
N GLY A 363 10.36 35.30 0.49
CA GLY A 363 10.41 35.21 1.95
C GLY A 363 11.78 34.71 2.43
N HIS A 364 12.57 35.59 3.02
CA HIS A 364 13.77 35.25 3.79
C HIS A 364 13.37 34.70 5.17
N CYS A 365 13.59 33.41 5.42
CA CYS A 365 13.57 32.83 6.76
C CYS A 365 14.97 32.95 7.40
N SER A 366 15.16 33.95 8.26
CA SER A 366 16.34 34.04 9.13
C SER A 366 16.13 33.21 10.40
N VAL A 367 16.88 32.13 10.57
CA VAL A 367 16.91 31.33 11.81
C VAL A 367 18.01 31.86 12.72
N HIS A 368 17.65 32.36 13.90
CA HIS A 368 18.57 32.75 14.96
C HIS A 368 19.03 31.48 15.72
N PRO A 369 20.34 31.20 15.87
CA PRO A 369 20.81 30.11 16.70
C PRO A 369 20.81 30.52 18.18
N ALA A 370 19.86 30.01 18.95
CA ALA A 370 19.92 30.02 20.41
C ALA A 370 20.98 29.00 20.88
N ARG A 371 21.98 29.47 21.62
CA ARG A 371 23.07 28.66 22.20
C ARG A 371 22.53 27.77 23.31
N GLY A 372 22.16 26.54 22.99
CA GLY A 372 21.86 25.47 23.94
C GLY A 372 23.13 24.76 24.42
N SER A 373 23.23 24.53 25.74
CA SER A 373 24.33 23.82 26.39
C SER A 373 24.42 22.36 25.93
N ILE A 374 25.63 21.93 25.53
CA ILE A 374 25.93 20.57 25.02
C ILE A 374 25.56 19.46 26.02
N TYR A 375 25.50 19.80 27.31
CA TYR A 375 25.13 18.86 28.38
C TYR A 375 23.64 18.53 28.39
N ALA A 376 22.78 19.44 27.91
CA ALA A 376 21.36 19.15 27.76
C ALA A 376 21.12 18.11 26.66
N TYR A 377 21.83 18.20 25.54
CA TYR A 377 21.73 17.22 24.45
C TYR A 377 22.22 15.83 24.86
N LEU A 378 23.33 15.73 25.61
CA LEU A 378 23.85 14.42 26.05
C LEU A 378 22.92 13.71 27.04
N ALA A 379 22.20 14.45 27.88
CA ALA A 379 21.21 13.87 28.80
C ALA A 379 20.00 13.29 28.05
N THR A 380 19.49 13.98 27.02
CA THR A 380 18.35 13.50 26.23
C THR A 380 18.71 12.27 25.40
N PHE A 381 19.91 12.24 24.80
CA PHE A 381 20.38 11.07 24.04
C PHE A 381 20.59 9.83 24.92
N GLY A 382 21.08 10.01 26.16
CA GLY A 382 21.24 8.90 27.11
C GLY A 382 19.91 8.25 27.51
N VAL A 383 18.86 9.06 27.70
CA VAL A 383 17.52 8.56 28.03
C VAL A 383 16.90 7.83 26.83
N CYS A 384 16.97 8.40 25.63
CA CYS A 384 16.45 7.77 24.42
C CYS A 384 17.15 6.43 24.08
N ALA A 385 18.46 6.35 24.24
CA ALA A 385 19.22 5.11 24.05
C ALA A 385 18.82 4.02 25.06
N SER A 386 18.55 4.41 26.31
CA SER A 386 18.12 3.46 27.36
C SER A 386 16.71 2.91 27.11
N ILE A 387 15.80 3.72 26.56
CA ILE A 387 14.43 3.31 26.21
C ILE A 387 14.44 2.40 24.97
N ALA A 388 15.25 2.72 23.95
CA ALA A 388 15.41 1.90 22.75
C ALA A 388 16.00 0.51 23.07
N MET A 389 17.00 0.44 23.96
CA MET A 389 17.58 -0.83 24.41
C MET A 389 16.60 -1.67 25.23
N ARG A 390 15.73 -1.05 26.04
CA ARG A 390 14.68 -1.76 26.78
C ARG A 390 13.57 -2.30 25.85
N ARG A 391 13.23 -1.59 24.77
CA ARG A 391 12.27 -2.06 23.76
C ARG A 391 12.80 -3.26 22.97
N ARG A 392 14.06 -3.24 22.50
CA ARG A 392 14.68 -4.38 21.80
C ARG A 392 14.71 -5.65 22.65
N ARG A 393 15.03 -5.54 23.95
CA ARG A 393 15.02 -6.70 24.87
C ARG A 393 13.61 -7.28 25.13
N ARG A 394 12.55 -6.48 24.97
CA ARG A 394 11.16 -6.97 25.06
C ARG A 394 10.73 -7.69 23.78
N GLN A 395 11.09 -7.16 22.60
CA GLN A 395 10.74 -7.77 21.31
C GLN A 395 11.40 -9.15 21.08
N VAL A 396 12.66 -9.32 21.47
CA VAL A 396 13.34 -10.62 21.38
C VAL A 396 12.66 -11.69 22.26
N ARG A 397 12.13 -11.31 23.42
CA ARG A 397 11.41 -12.24 24.31
C ARG A 397 9.99 -12.60 23.85
N THR A 398 9.34 -11.78 23.04
CA THR A 398 8.02 -12.10 22.46
C THR A 398 8.14 -13.03 21.25
N HIS A 399 9.18 -12.88 20.43
CA HIS A 399 9.40 -13.75 19.27
C HIS A 399 9.75 -15.20 19.66
N GLU A 400 10.51 -15.38 20.75
CA GLU A 400 10.87 -16.70 21.27
C GLU A 400 9.67 -17.49 21.86
N ARG A 401 8.54 -16.80 22.14
CA ARG A 401 7.30 -17.46 22.61
C ARG A 401 6.34 -17.83 21.48
N GLN A 402 6.49 -17.29 20.27
CA GLN A 402 5.56 -17.52 19.16
C GLN A 402 5.95 -18.68 18.23
N HIS A 403 7.20 -19.17 18.28
CA HIS A 403 7.66 -20.32 17.48
C HIS A 403 7.80 -21.63 18.27
N ALA A 404 6.78 -21.99 19.05
CA ALA A 404 6.61 -23.39 19.43
C ALA A 404 5.61 -24.02 18.44
N PRO A 405 6.03 -24.97 17.58
CA PRO A 405 5.16 -25.52 16.55
C PRO A 405 3.97 -26.25 17.18
N PRO A 406 2.73 -26.09 16.68
CA PRO A 406 1.62 -26.92 17.10
C PRO A 406 1.86 -28.37 16.66
N CYS A 407 1.79 -29.30 17.61
CA CYS A 407 1.73 -30.73 17.31
C CYS A 407 0.36 -31.06 16.70
N SER A 408 0.23 -30.94 15.39
CA SER A 408 -0.98 -31.33 14.67
C SER A 408 -0.65 -32.11 13.41
N ARG A 409 -0.39 -33.42 13.58
CA ARG A 409 -0.67 -34.47 12.59
C ARG A 409 -0.91 -35.80 13.31
N PRO A 410 -1.94 -36.59 12.95
CA PRO A 410 -2.13 -37.93 13.48
C PRO A 410 -1.10 -38.91 12.86
N PRO A 411 -0.54 -39.87 13.60
CA PRO A 411 0.47 -40.77 13.08
C PRO A 411 -0.11 -41.99 12.36
N VAL A 412 0.53 -42.36 11.26
CA VAL A 412 0.56 -43.70 10.66
C VAL A 412 1.11 -44.71 11.69
N PRO A 413 0.67 -45.99 11.73
CA PRO A 413 1.04 -46.89 12.82
C PRO A 413 2.51 -47.33 12.74
N GLY A 414 3.29 -46.98 13.76
CA GLY A 414 4.69 -47.37 13.96
C GLY A 414 5.04 -47.43 15.46
N PRO A 415 6.13 -48.12 15.85
CA PRO A 415 6.22 -48.78 17.16
C PRO A 415 6.34 -47.83 18.38
N ALA A 416 5.71 -48.29 19.46
CA ALA A 416 5.28 -47.60 20.68
C ALA A 416 6.37 -47.02 21.62
N ARG A 417 7.39 -46.29 21.13
CA ARG A 417 8.42 -45.68 22.00
C ARG A 417 8.46 -44.14 22.05
N HIS A 418 7.73 -43.43 21.19
CA HIS A 418 7.77 -41.95 21.17
C HIS A 418 6.66 -41.24 21.97
N HIS A 419 5.61 -41.95 22.40
CA HIS A 419 4.43 -41.32 23.00
C HIS A 419 4.61 -40.81 24.45
N ALA A 420 5.54 -41.39 25.22
CA ALA A 420 5.73 -41.08 26.64
C ALA A 420 6.43 -39.74 26.92
N ARG A 421 7.11 -39.15 25.92
CA ARG A 421 7.89 -37.92 26.11
C ARG A 421 7.05 -36.64 25.95
N CYS A 422 6.01 -36.66 25.11
CA CYS A 422 5.12 -35.50 24.91
C CYS A 422 4.14 -35.29 26.08
N VAL A 423 3.63 -36.36 26.69
CA VAL A 423 2.64 -36.25 27.79
C VAL A 423 3.25 -35.63 29.05
N ARG A 424 4.52 -35.95 29.38
CA ARG A 424 5.23 -35.35 30.54
C ARG A 424 5.52 -33.85 30.40
N LEU A 425 5.57 -33.32 29.18
CA LEU A 425 5.80 -31.89 28.94
C LEU A 425 4.52 -31.05 29.08
N GLN A 426 3.34 -31.64 28.82
CA GLN A 426 2.06 -30.96 29.02
C GLN A 426 1.63 -30.90 30.49
N GLU A 427 1.91 -31.93 31.30
CA GLU A 427 1.60 -31.91 32.74
C GLU A 427 2.45 -30.90 33.54
N ARG A 428 3.67 -30.58 33.10
CA ARG A 428 4.51 -29.54 33.72
C ARG A 428 4.08 -28.10 33.40
N ARG A 429 3.27 -27.88 32.34
CA ARG A 429 2.76 -26.56 31.98
C ARG A 429 1.43 -26.20 32.64
N ARG A 430 0.75 -27.18 33.28
CA ARG A 430 -0.51 -26.98 34.00
C ARG A 430 -0.35 -26.79 35.53
N ARG A 431 0.89 -26.66 36.02
CA ARG A 431 1.19 -26.30 37.41
C ARG A 431 1.84 -24.94 37.50
#